data_AF-S6A8W7-F1
#
_entry.id   AF-S6A8W7-F1
#
_cell.length_a   1.000
_cell.length_b   1.000
_cell.length_c   1.000
_cell.angle_alpha   90.00
_cell.angle_beta   90.00
_cell.angle_gamma   90.00
#
_symmetry.space_group_name_H-M   'P 1'
#
loop_
_entity.id
_entity.type
_entity.pdbx_description
1 polymer ?
#
loop_
_entity_poly.entity_id
_entity_poly.type
_entity_poly.pdbx_seq_one_letter_code
_entity_poly.pdbx_strand_id
1 'polypeptide(L)'
;MKKQFTILISLILIFEEIVFAQNSENMQVNETITMADFCSLNLNEEMSVKIQDELSPETIHNLMTACNGAEKGKIGPIDLDLSNCTFKNKECNVFITNLKNVRSLILPKTTKTITCCLASDMETVILPGGLERIEKQAFFRTKLKYIEIPESVQYVGALAFGDIENLLYIKTFNNPYKTKWSSIWNEWNDAKILEGEAYFLPNENNSKEKYGTILFSKSDYHRAFDTVDMEICLDKEPKKSQKAVLHFYDTHNKNERAGNIEIEVKKGKKTITIQKYPAANFFISKTDNYYTIINECSDYWIKLRCELEFSDGTTIPLEGFCYIYEEPIPDSIS
;
A
#
# COMPACT_ATOMS: atom_id res chain seq x y z
N MET A 1 14.67 -8.87 -34.22
CA MET A 1 13.84 -9.59 -33.23
C MET A 1 14.66 -10.42 -32.25
N LYS A 2 15.36 -11.52 -32.63
CA LYS A 2 16.16 -12.31 -31.66
C LYS A 2 17.25 -11.51 -30.90
N LYS A 3 17.99 -10.61 -31.58
CA LYS A 3 19.03 -9.76 -30.94
C LYS A 3 18.49 -8.70 -29.96
N GLN A 4 17.28 -8.16 -30.19
CA GLN A 4 16.64 -7.21 -29.27
C GLN A 4 16.09 -7.92 -28.03
N PHE A 5 15.58 -9.13 -28.19
CA PHE A 5 15.14 -9.98 -27.07
C PHE A 5 16.29 -10.39 -26.15
N THR A 6 17.47 -10.67 -26.71
CA THR A 6 18.67 -10.99 -25.91
C THR A 6 19.17 -9.77 -25.11
N ILE A 7 19.10 -8.56 -25.68
CA ILE A 7 19.50 -7.33 -25.00
C ILE A 7 18.53 -6.96 -23.86
N LEU A 8 17.22 -7.18 -24.05
CA LEU A 8 16.19 -6.92 -23.04
C LEU A 8 16.31 -7.87 -21.83
N ILE A 9 16.58 -9.16 -22.07
CA ILE A 9 16.82 -10.13 -20.98
C ILE A 9 18.13 -9.80 -20.23
N SER A 10 19.17 -9.38 -20.94
CA SER A 10 20.41 -8.92 -20.30
C SER A 10 20.22 -7.65 -19.47
N LEU A 11 19.37 -6.70 -19.89
CA LEU A 11 19.06 -5.49 -19.13
C LEU A 11 18.20 -5.75 -17.90
N ILE A 12 17.25 -6.70 -17.96
CA ILE A 12 16.43 -7.11 -16.80
C ILE A 12 17.30 -7.80 -15.74
N LEU A 13 18.20 -8.70 -16.14
CA LEU A 13 19.16 -9.34 -15.21
C LEU A 13 20.11 -8.31 -14.59
N ILE A 14 20.56 -7.32 -15.37
CA ILE A 14 21.39 -6.22 -14.87
C ILE A 14 20.61 -5.32 -13.91
N PHE A 15 19.30 -5.10 -14.12
CA PHE A 15 18.47 -4.32 -13.19
C PHE A 15 18.14 -5.10 -11.90
N GLU A 16 17.87 -6.40 -11.99
CA GLU A 16 17.70 -7.30 -10.84
C GLU A 16 18.97 -7.31 -9.97
N GLU A 17 20.14 -7.41 -10.58
CA GLU A 17 21.43 -7.36 -9.87
C GLU A 17 21.75 -5.96 -9.31
N ILE A 18 21.45 -4.87 -10.04
CA ILE A 18 21.77 -3.50 -9.60
C ILE A 18 20.86 -3.04 -8.45
N VAL A 19 19.55 -3.31 -8.51
CA VAL A 19 18.62 -2.92 -7.43
C VAL A 19 18.92 -3.70 -6.14
N PHE A 20 19.33 -4.96 -6.26
CA PHE A 20 19.73 -5.78 -5.12
C PHE A 20 21.12 -5.37 -4.58
N ALA A 21 22.08 -5.04 -5.45
CA ALA A 21 23.43 -4.64 -5.06
C ALA A 21 23.52 -3.22 -4.47
N GLN A 22 22.65 -2.29 -4.87
CA GLN A 22 22.66 -0.92 -4.35
C GLN A 22 22.22 -0.81 -2.87
N ASN A 23 21.57 -1.84 -2.32
CA ASN A 23 21.11 -1.87 -0.93
C ASN A 23 22.01 -2.68 0.01
N SER A 24 23.12 -3.26 -0.46
CA SER A 24 23.83 -4.34 0.23
C SER A 24 25.26 -4.03 0.69
N GLU A 25 25.59 -2.78 1.06
CA GLU A 25 26.98 -2.38 1.38
C GLU A 25 27.61 -3.07 2.62
N ASN A 26 26.94 -4.01 3.30
CA ASN A 26 27.52 -4.81 4.39
C ASN A 26 27.09 -6.30 4.44
N MET A 27 26.64 -6.89 3.33
CA MET A 27 26.03 -8.22 3.36
C MET A 27 26.96 -9.39 3.00
N GLN A 28 26.83 -10.50 3.74
CA GLN A 28 27.30 -11.82 3.31
C GLN A 28 26.58 -12.21 1.99
N VAL A 29 27.38 -12.44 0.95
CA VAL A 29 26.89 -12.77 -0.40
C VAL A 29 26.67 -14.30 -0.55
N ASN A 30 25.47 -14.65 -1.01
CA ASN A 30 25.09 -15.84 -1.81
C ASN A 30 25.46 -17.25 -1.33
N GLU A 31 24.82 -17.76 -0.28
CA GLU A 31 24.45 -19.19 -0.27
C GLU A 31 22.97 -19.30 -0.58
N THR A 32 22.64 -20.05 -1.63
CA THR A 32 21.26 -20.48 -1.88
C THR A 32 20.90 -21.50 -0.80
N ILE A 33 19.87 -21.22 -0.02
CA ILE A 33 19.48 -22.06 1.10
C ILE A 33 18.11 -22.70 0.88
N THR A 34 17.78 -23.72 1.68
CA THR A 34 16.43 -24.31 1.68
C THR A 34 15.46 -23.47 2.51
N MET A 35 14.16 -23.71 2.37
CA MET A 35 13.16 -23.07 3.23
C MET A 35 13.36 -23.44 4.70
N ALA A 36 13.79 -24.68 4.97
CA ALA A 36 14.05 -25.14 6.34
C ALA A 36 15.24 -24.41 6.99
N ASP A 37 16.30 -24.14 6.22
CA ASP A 37 17.42 -23.34 6.69
C ASP A 37 16.96 -21.91 6.99
N PHE A 38 16.19 -21.30 6.09
CA PHE A 38 15.66 -19.95 6.27
C PHE A 38 14.83 -19.83 7.56
N CYS A 39 13.92 -20.77 7.81
CA CYS A 39 13.11 -20.79 9.03
C CYS A 39 13.93 -20.96 10.33
N SER A 40 15.19 -21.36 10.23
CA SER A 40 16.11 -21.52 11.37
C SER A 40 17.05 -20.31 11.57
N LEU A 41 17.02 -19.32 10.66
CA LEU A 41 17.86 -18.13 10.76
C LEU A 41 17.41 -17.18 11.86
N ASN A 42 18.36 -16.44 12.42
CA ASN A 42 18.07 -15.28 13.25
C ASN A 42 17.81 -14.07 12.35
N LEU A 43 16.54 -13.66 12.26
CA LEU A 43 16.10 -12.58 11.36
C LEU A 43 16.15 -11.18 12.01
N ASN A 44 16.82 -11.00 13.16
CA ASN A 44 16.87 -9.73 13.90
C ASN A 44 17.81 -8.67 13.29
N GLU A 45 18.48 -8.98 12.20
CA GLU A 45 19.42 -8.11 11.51
C GLU A 45 19.04 -7.98 10.03
N GLU A 46 19.54 -6.92 9.38
CA GLU A 46 19.38 -6.75 7.94
C GLU A 46 20.09 -7.89 7.22
N MET A 47 19.38 -8.53 6.28
CA MET A 47 19.94 -9.64 5.54
C MET A 47 19.28 -9.79 4.18
N SER A 48 19.97 -10.46 3.27
CA SER A 48 19.34 -10.92 2.05
C SER A 48 19.63 -12.37 1.80
N VAL A 49 18.58 -13.06 1.34
CA VAL A 49 18.56 -14.51 1.27
C VAL A 49 17.95 -14.93 -0.05
N LYS A 50 18.59 -15.91 -0.69
CA LYS A 50 18.04 -16.60 -1.85
C LYS A 50 17.60 -18.00 -1.45
N ILE A 51 16.32 -18.30 -1.63
CA ILE A 51 15.76 -19.62 -1.32
C ILE A 51 15.61 -20.42 -2.62
N GLN A 52 15.94 -21.71 -2.55
CA GLN A 52 15.63 -22.68 -3.58
C GLN A 52 14.88 -23.86 -2.95
N ASP A 53 13.58 -23.89 -3.19
CA ASP A 53 12.72 -24.95 -2.69
C ASP A 53 11.45 -25.12 -3.56
N GLU A 54 10.71 -26.20 -3.33
CA GLU A 54 9.38 -26.39 -3.90
C GLU A 54 8.31 -25.76 -2.99
N LEU A 55 7.64 -24.71 -3.48
CA LEU A 55 6.56 -24.01 -2.79
C LEU A 55 5.27 -24.82 -2.82
N SER A 56 4.96 -25.40 -1.66
CA SER A 56 3.64 -25.88 -1.26
C SER A 56 2.95 -24.84 -0.35
N PRO A 57 1.62 -24.98 -0.10
CA PRO A 57 0.92 -24.13 0.87
C PRO A 57 1.59 -24.13 2.26
N GLU A 58 2.13 -25.28 2.69
CA GLU A 58 2.83 -25.42 3.97
C GLU A 58 4.13 -24.62 3.99
N THR A 59 4.96 -24.72 2.95
CA THR A 59 6.23 -23.96 2.90
C THR A 59 6.01 -22.45 2.80
N ILE A 60 4.95 -22.00 2.11
CA ILE A 60 4.59 -20.57 2.06
C ILE A 60 4.11 -20.11 3.44
N HIS A 61 3.34 -20.94 4.16
CA HIS A 61 2.94 -20.65 5.54
C HIS A 61 4.14 -20.57 6.49
N ASN A 62 5.10 -21.48 6.37
CA ASN A 62 6.33 -21.47 7.17
C ASN A 62 7.16 -20.21 6.91
N LEU A 63 7.29 -19.80 5.63
CA LEU A 63 7.92 -18.54 5.24
C LEU A 63 7.26 -17.33 5.94
N MET A 64 5.94 -17.21 5.83
CA MET A 64 5.19 -16.12 6.46
C MET A 64 5.35 -16.13 8.00
N THR A 65 5.34 -17.32 8.61
CA THR A 65 5.50 -17.48 10.06
C THR A 65 6.88 -17.04 10.52
N ALA A 66 7.94 -17.43 9.81
CA ALA A 66 9.31 -17.03 10.12
C ALA A 66 9.47 -15.50 10.07
N CYS A 67 8.89 -14.84 9.07
CA CYS A 67 8.98 -13.39 8.92
C CYS A 67 8.08 -12.59 9.91
N ASN A 68 7.17 -13.27 10.62
CA ASN A 68 6.20 -12.65 11.53
C ASN A 68 6.56 -12.80 13.02
N GLY A 69 7.84 -13.05 13.34
CA GLY A 69 8.35 -13.40 14.68
C GLY A 69 7.73 -12.62 15.85
N ALA A 70 7.49 -13.32 16.96
CA ALA A 70 6.74 -12.84 18.13
C ALA A 70 7.57 -12.05 19.16
N GLU A 71 8.89 -11.97 19.01
CA GLU A 71 9.77 -11.40 20.05
C GLU A 71 9.99 -9.90 19.88
N LYS A 72 10.10 -9.20 21.02
CA LYS A 72 10.52 -7.80 21.10
C LYS A 72 12.00 -7.68 20.68
N GLY A 73 12.20 -7.62 19.38
CA GLY A 73 13.43 -7.29 18.68
C GLY A 73 12.99 -6.93 17.25
N LYS A 74 13.49 -5.83 16.69
CA LYS A 74 13.14 -5.48 15.32
C LYS A 74 13.75 -6.55 14.43
N ILE A 75 12.92 -7.39 13.80
CA ILE A 75 13.37 -8.20 12.66
C ILE A 75 13.97 -7.20 11.66
N GLY A 76 15.21 -7.41 11.27
CA GLY A 76 15.87 -6.51 10.33
C GLY A 76 15.20 -6.58 8.97
N PRO A 77 15.38 -5.57 8.11
CA PRO A 77 14.86 -5.64 6.75
C PRO A 77 15.45 -6.84 6.02
N ILE A 78 14.58 -7.71 5.49
CA ILE A 78 14.96 -8.89 4.71
C ILE A 78 14.75 -8.57 3.23
N ASP A 79 15.76 -8.77 2.38
CA ASP A 79 15.54 -8.88 0.94
C ASP A 79 15.49 -10.37 0.55
N LEU A 80 14.32 -10.79 0.12
CA LEU A 80 14.01 -12.20 -0.11
C LEU A 80 13.96 -12.49 -1.62
N ASP A 81 14.85 -13.37 -2.07
CA ASP A 81 14.89 -13.84 -3.45
C ASP A 81 14.33 -15.27 -3.54
N LEU A 82 13.12 -15.40 -4.08
CA LEU A 82 12.45 -16.68 -4.35
C LEU A 82 12.56 -17.09 -5.83
N SER A 83 13.40 -16.44 -6.63
CA SER A 83 13.47 -16.66 -8.08
C SER A 83 13.86 -18.09 -8.48
N ASN A 84 14.53 -18.83 -7.58
CA ASN A 84 14.90 -20.24 -7.76
C ASN A 84 13.84 -21.23 -7.26
N CYS A 85 12.77 -20.75 -6.63
CA CYS A 85 11.70 -21.62 -6.16
C CYS A 85 10.77 -22.05 -7.31
N THR A 86 10.15 -23.22 -7.16
CA THR A 86 9.11 -23.74 -8.07
C THR A 86 7.83 -24.01 -7.29
N PHE A 87 6.66 -23.96 -7.93
CA PHE A 87 5.42 -24.33 -7.25
C PHE A 87 5.12 -25.82 -7.38
N LYS A 88 4.67 -26.43 -6.27
CA LYS A 88 4.15 -27.80 -6.27
C LYS A 88 2.81 -27.91 -7.01
N ASN A 89 1.99 -26.86 -6.90
CA ASN A 89 0.71 -26.78 -7.60
C ASN A 89 0.90 -26.26 -9.03
N LYS A 90 -0.03 -26.61 -9.93
CA LYS A 90 0.00 -26.18 -11.33
C LYS A 90 -0.49 -24.75 -11.54
N GLU A 91 -1.17 -24.18 -10.55
CA GLU A 91 -1.71 -22.81 -10.62
C GLU A 91 -0.62 -21.75 -10.46
N CYS A 92 0.52 -22.12 -9.86
CA CYS A 92 1.67 -21.24 -9.59
C CYS A 92 1.23 -19.92 -8.95
N ASN A 93 0.39 -20.04 -7.92
CA ASN A 93 -0.29 -18.92 -7.28
C ASN A 93 0.49 -18.43 -6.04
N VAL A 94 0.66 -17.12 -5.93
CA VAL A 94 1.15 -16.45 -4.72
C VAL A 94 -0.03 -15.99 -3.88
N PHE A 95 -0.05 -16.47 -2.64
CA PHE A 95 -0.99 -16.04 -1.60
C PHE A 95 -0.21 -15.80 -0.31
N ILE A 96 0.19 -14.55 -0.11
CA ILE A 96 0.94 -14.05 1.03
C ILE A 96 0.04 -13.07 1.77
N THR A 97 -0.34 -13.38 3.01
CA THR A 97 -1.29 -12.58 3.78
C THR A 97 -0.66 -11.78 4.92
N ASN A 98 0.58 -12.08 5.29
CA ASN A 98 1.25 -11.39 6.37
C ASN A 98 2.77 -11.64 6.33
N LEU A 99 3.47 -10.96 5.42
CA LEU A 99 4.93 -10.98 5.33
C LEU A 99 5.50 -9.69 5.92
N LYS A 100 5.94 -9.74 7.18
CA LYS A 100 6.48 -8.57 7.89
C LYS A 100 7.98 -8.45 7.70
N ASN A 101 8.50 -7.22 7.77
CA ASN A 101 9.94 -6.92 7.73
C ASN A 101 10.69 -7.39 6.46
N VAL A 102 9.99 -7.90 5.45
CA VAL A 102 10.55 -8.11 4.11
C VAL A 102 10.49 -6.79 3.37
N ARG A 103 11.65 -6.22 3.06
CA ARG A 103 11.81 -4.95 2.33
C ARG A 103 11.71 -5.15 0.82
N SER A 104 12.32 -6.21 0.31
CA SER A 104 12.34 -6.55 -1.11
C SER A 104 11.96 -8.00 -1.32
N LEU A 105 11.17 -8.27 -2.37
CA LEU A 105 10.75 -9.62 -2.74
C LEU A 105 10.94 -9.86 -4.25
N ILE A 106 11.73 -10.87 -4.60
CA ILE A 106 11.78 -11.40 -5.96
C ILE A 106 10.92 -12.65 -6.01
N LEU A 107 9.85 -12.63 -6.82
CA LEU A 107 8.94 -13.76 -6.91
C LEU A 107 9.54 -14.91 -7.74
N PRO A 108 9.06 -16.16 -7.53
CA PRO A 108 9.45 -17.29 -8.36
C PRO A 108 9.19 -17.04 -9.84
N LYS A 109 10.14 -17.38 -10.70
CA LYS A 109 10.04 -17.19 -12.17
C LYS A 109 8.83 -17.89 -12.80
N THR A 110 8.28 -18.88 -12.12
CA THR A 110 7.14 -19.69 -12.57
C THR A 110 5.78 -19.14 -12.12
N THR A 111 5.74 -18.05 -11.34
CA THR A 111 4.48 -17.46 -10.84
C THR A 111 3.55 -17.07 -11.99
N LYS A 112 2.28 -17.48 -11.90
CA LYS A 112 1.24 -17.16 -12.88
C LYS A 112 0.17 -16.24 -12.35
N THR A 113 -0.16 -16.36 -11.07
CA THR A 113 -1.21 -15.56 -10.42
C THR A 113 -0.70 -15.02 -9.10
N ILE A 114 -1.05 -13.78 -8.80
CA ILE A 114 -0.89 -13.18 -7.47
C ILE A 114 -2.30 -12.91 -6.96
N THR A 115 -2.75 -13.75 -6.03
CA THR A 115 -4.07 -13.59 -5.41
C THR A 115 -4.04 -12.53 -4.32
N CYS A 116 -2.99 -12.55 -3.51
CA CYS A 116 -2.83 -11.68 -2.36
C CYS A 116 -1.34 -11.61 -1.99
N CYS A 117 -0.84 -10.41 -1.71
CA CYS A 117 0.54 -10.16 -1.30
C CYS A 117 0.59 -9.02 -0.28
N LEU A 118 0.01 -9.27 0.89
CA LEU A 118 0.04 -8.36 2.04
C LEU A 118 1.38 -8.46 2.76
N ALA A 119 2.26 -7.52 2.44
CA ALA A 119 3.56 -7.35 3.07
C ALA A 119 3.72 -5.91 3.58
N SER A 120 3.68 -5.74 4.90
CA SER A 120 3.50 -4.43 5.55
C SER A 120 4.68 -3.48 5.41
N ASP A 121 5.87 -4.01 5.12
CA ASP A 121 7.12 -3.25 5.05
C ASP A 121 7.82 -3.37 3.70
N MET A 122 7.18 -4.03 2.74
CA MET A 122 7.75 -4.28 1.42
C MET A 122 7.73 -3.00 0.60
N GLU A 123 8.91 -2.52 0.27
CA GLU A 123 9.14 -1.32 -0.53
C GLU A 123 9.33 -1.65 -2.02
N THR A 124 9.79 -2.86 -2.32
CA THR A 124 10.09 -3.31 -3.70
C THR A 124 9.64 -4.75 -3.92
N VAL A 125 9.11 -5.02 -5.12
CA VAL A 125 8.77 -6.36 -5.58
C VAL A 125 9.15 -6.52 -7.04
N ILE A 126 9.79 -7.64 -7.38
CA ILE A 126 10.12 -7.99 -8.76
C ILE A 126 9.15 -9.07 -9.24
N LEU A 127 8.29 -8.69 -10.19
CA LEU A 127 7.31 -9.56 -10.82
C LEU A 127 7.96 -10.35 -11.97
N PRO A 128 7.68 -11.66 -12.12
CA PRO A 128 8.36 -12.47 -13.10
C PRO A 128 7.78 -12.29 -14.51
N GLY A 129 8.65 -12.38 -15.52
CA GLY A 129 8.24 -12.49 -16.91
C GLY A 129 7.43 -13.76 -17.15
N GLY A 130 6.13 -13.63 -17.41
CA GLY A 130 5.22 -14.77 -17.52
C GLY A 130 4.08 -14.77 -16.50
N LEU A 131 4.05 -13.79 -15.59
CA LEU A 131 2.89 -13.49 -14.75
C LEU A 131 1.67 -13.14 -15.60
N GLU A 132 0.52 -13.74 -15.30
CA GLU A 132 -0.71 -13.61 -16.10
C GLU A 132 -1.80 -12.84 -15.37
N ARG A 133 -1.90 -12.96 -14.04
CA ARG A 133 -3.02 -12.38 -13.27
C ARG A 133 -2.54 -11.72 -11.98
N ILE A 134 -3.01 -10.50 -11.75
CA ILE A 134 -2.93 -9.81 -10.47
C ILE A 134 -4.36 -9.61 -10.01
N GLU A 135 -4.77 -10.30 -8.95
CA GLU A 135 -6.17 -10.28 -8.51
C GLU A 135 -6.54 -8.99 -7.77
N LYS A 136 -7.83 -8.86 -7.48
CA LYS A 136 -8.40 -7.77 -6.69
C LYS A 136 -7.62 -7.58 -5.38
N GLN A 137 -7.27 -6.33 -5.07
CA GLN A 137 -6.57 -5.95 -3.83
C GLN A 137 -5.23 -6.68 -3.58
N ALA A 138 -4.59 -7.26 -4.60
CA ALA A 138 -3.40 -8.09 -4.43
C ALA A 138 -2.25 -7.39 -3.66
N PHE A 139 -2.04 -6.09 -3.86
CA PHE A 139 -1.03 -5.27 -3.17
C PHE A 139 -1.65 -4.10 -2.39
N PHE A 140 -2.93 -4.20 -2.05
CA PHE A 140 -3.67 -3.15 -1.33
C PHE A 140 -2.99 -2.80 -0.01
N ARG A 141 -2.81 -1.49 0.27
CA ARG A 141 -2.18 -0.98 1.50
C ARG A 141 -0.78 -1.55 1.82
N THR A 142 0.01 -1.87 0.79
CA THR A 142 1.44 -2.17 0.95
C THR A 142 2.26 -0.87 1.05
N LYS A 143 3.59 -0.99 1.19
CA LYS A 143 4.53 0.16 1.22
C LYS A 143 5.39 0.28 -0.04
N LEU A 144 4.94 -0.31 -1.15
CA LEU A 144 5.68 -0.27 -2.41
C LEU A 144 5.97 1.18 -2.83
N LYS A 145 7.22 1.44 -3.22
CA LYS A 145 7.64 2.75 -3.75
C LYS A 145 7.39 2.86 -5.26
N TYR A 146 7.51 1.74 -5.96
CA TYR A 146 7.20 1.62 -7.38
C TYR A 146 6.88 0.17 -7.71
N ILE A 147 6.26 -0.05 -8.85
CA ILE A 147 6.09 -1.40 -9.40
C ILE A 147 6.09 -1.38 -10.93
N GLU A 148 6.67 -2.41 -11.52
CA GLU A 148 6.64 -2.66 -12.96
C GLU A 148 5.69 -3.83 -13.25
N ILE A 149 4.64 -3.58 -14.04
CA ILE A 149 3.68 -4.61 -14.45
C ILE A 149 4.17 -5.24 -15.77
N PRO A 150 4.53 -6.54 -15.78
CA PRO A 150 5.03 -7.19 -16.99
C PRO A 150 4.04 -7.19 -18.16
N GLU A 151 4.55 -7.18 -19.40
CA GLU A 151 3.74 -7.29 -20.63
C GLU A 151 2.86 -8.55 -20.70
N SER A 152 3.23 -9.60 -19.96
CA SER A 152 2.50 -10.87 -19.92
C SER A 152 1.19 -10.80 -19.13
N VAL A 153 0.98 -9.76 -18.31
CA VAL A 153 -0.17 -9.68 -17.40
C VAL A 153 -1.46 -9.48 -18.19
N GLN A 154 -2.35 -10.45 -18.12
CA GLN A 154 -3.61 -10.47 -18.87
C GLN A 154 -4.76 -9.81 -18.09
N TYR A 155 -4.66 -9.73 -16.78
CA TYR A 155 -5.70 -9.21 -15.90
C TYR A 155 -5.10 -8.54 -14.66
N VAL A 156 -5.65 -7.38 -14.31
CA VAL A 156 -5.41 -6.68 -13.05
C VAL A 156 -6.77 -6.36 -12.43
N GLY A 157 -7.03 -6.86 -11.23
CA GLY A 157 -8.32 -6.69 -10.53
C GLY A 157 -8.49 -5.31 -9.88
N ALA A 158 -9.70 -5.05 -9.38
CA ALA A 158 -10.01 -3.80 -8.69
C ALA A 158 -9.07 -3.53 -7.52
N LEU A 159 -8.64 -2.28 -7.37
CA LEU A 159 -7.77 -1.82 -6.29
C LEU A 159 -6.52 -2.69 -6.08
N ALA A 160 -6.03 -3.39 -7.12
CA ALA A 160 -4.86 -4.27 -7.02
C ALA A 160 -3.64 -3.53 -6.43
N PHE A 161 -3.52 -2.22 -6.71
CA PHE A 161 -2.50 -1.34 -6.15
C PHE A 161 -3.10 -0.19 -5.33
N GLY A 162 -4.35 -0.32 -4.89
CA GLY A 162 -5.05 0.75 -4.18
C GLY A 162 -4.43 1.06 -2.81
N ASP A 163 -4.50 2.34 -2.42
CA ASP A 163 -4.14 2.83 -1.08
C ASP A 163 -2.69 2.51 -0.64
N ILE A 164 -1.75 2.50 -1.61
CA ILE A 164 -0.31 2.41 -1.36
C ILE A 164 0.24 3.83 -1.18
N GLU A 165 0.43 4.25 0.08
CA GLU A 165 0.72 5.64 0.47
C GLU A 165 1.98 6.25 -0.20
N ASN A 166 3.01 5.42 -0.40
CA ASN A 166 4.30 5.88 -0.91
C ASN A 166 4.57 5.46 -2.37
N LEU A 167 3.53 5.03 -3.10
CA LEU A 167 3.69 4.60 -4.48
C LEU A 167 3.94 5.80 -5.39
N LEU A 168 5.17 5.94 -5.85
CA LEU A 168 5.59 7.06 -6.70
C LEU A 168 5.11 6.86 -8.14
N TYR A 169 5.26 5.63 -8.66
CA TYR A 169 4.88 5.32 -10.03
C TYR A 169 4.59 3.84 -10.24
N ILE A 170 3.74 3.57 -11.23
CA ILE A 170 3.52 2.26 -11.80
C ILE A 170 3.98 2.30 -13.25
N LYS A 171 4.94 1.43 -13.58
CA LYS A 171 5.40 1.27 -14.95
C LYS A 171 4.61 0.17 -15.63
N THR A 172 4.08 0.51 -16.80
CA THR A 172 3.34 -0.39 -17.67
C THR A 172 4.00 -0.40 -19.04
N PHE A 173 3.91 -1.52 -19.74
CA PHE A 173 4.37 -1.62 -21.11
C PHE A 173 3.17 -1.77 -22.05
N ASN A 174 3.43 -1.83 -23.36
CA ASN A 174 2.38 -2.04 -24.33
C ASN A 174 1.77 -3.44 -24.15
N ASN A 175 0.65 -3.51 -23.43
CA ASN A 175 0.00 -4.75 -23.05
C ASN A 175 -1.32 -4.90 -23.81
N PRO A 176 -1.46 -5.93 -24.68
CA PRO A 176 -2.65 -6.12 -25.49
C PRO A 176 -3.91 -6.47 -24.68
N TYR A 177 -3.76 -6.79 -23.40
CA TYR A 177 -4.85 -7.16 -22.50
C TYR A 177 -5.27 -6.03 -21.55
N LYS A 178 -4.70 -4.82 -21.66
CA LYS A 178 -5.00 -3.69 -20.76
C LYS A 178 -6.51 -3.36 -20.69
N THR A 179 -7.27 -3.65 -21.74
CA THR A 179 -8.74 -3.49 -21.77
C THR A 179 -9.51 -4.48 -20.88
N LYS A 180 -8.85 -5.52 -20.37
CA LYS A 180 -9.44 -6.50 -19.44
C LYS A 180 -9.19 -6.16 -17.98
N TRP A 181 -8.35 -5.16 -17.70
CA TRP A 181 -8.08 -4.73 -16.33
C TRP A 181 -9.33 -4.03 -15.79
N SER A 182 -9.56 -4.14 -14.49
CA SER A 182 -10.59 -3.37 -13.81
C SER A 182 -10.37 -1.88 -14.10
N SER A 183 -11.42 -1.09 -14.32
CA SER A 183 -11.27 0.36 -14.50
C SER A 183 -10.72 1.04 -13.25
N ILE A 184 -10.83 0.39 -12.09
CA ILE A 184 -10.40 0.90 -10.78
C ILE A 184 -9.18 0.15 -10.22
N TRP A 185 -8.40 -0.50 -11.09
CA TRP A 185 -7.24 -1.31 -10.70
C TRP A 185 -6.18 -0.55 -9.87
N ASN A 186 -6.08 0.76 -10.08
CA ASN A 186 -5.16 1.67 -9.38
C ASN A 186 -5.87 2.91 -8.80
N GLU A 187 -7.17 2.82 -8.52
CA GLU A 187 -7.81 3.90 -7.75
C GLU A 187 -7.26 3.93 -6.32
N TRP A 188 -7.42 5.07 -5.64
CA TRP A 188 -7.00 5.30 -4.25
C TRP A 188 -5.48 5.44 -4.04
N ASN A 189 -4.73 5.77 -5.08
CA ASN A 189 -3.38 6.32 -4.93
C ASN A 189 -3.11 7.34 -6.04
N ASP A 190 -2.09 8.17 -5.82
CA ASP A 190 -1.68 9.24 -6.74
C ASP A 190 -0.47 8.84 -7.60
N ALA A 191 -0.21 7.53 -7.74
CA ALA A 191 0.98 7.05 -8.44
C ALA A 191 0.95 7.43 -9.92
N LYS A 192 2.09 7.93 -10.42
CA LYS A 192 2.23 8.25 -11.83
C LYS A 192 2.26 6.96 -12.67
N ILE A 193 1.45 6.90 -13.73
CA ILE A 193 1.56 5.82 -14.71
C ILE A 193 2.65 6.16 -15.73
N LEU A 194 3.67 5.31 -15.84
CA LEU A 194 4.73 5.40 -16.83
C LEU A 194 4.50 4.34 -17.91
N GLU A 195 4.67 4.70 -19.17
CA GLU A 195 4.53 3.77 -20.29
C GLU A 195 5.87 3.51 -20.99
N GLY A 196 6.17 2.23 -21.26
CA GLY A 196 7.38 1.80 -21.98
C GLY A 196 8.66 2.12 -21.23
N GLU A 197 9.65 2.70 -21.90
CA GLU A 197 10.97 3.01 -21.35
C GLU A 197 11.02 4.34 -20.56
N ALA A 198 9.86 4.92 -20.25
CA ALA A 198 9.80 6.15 -19.46
C ALA A 198 10.39 5.94 -18.06
N TYR A 199 11.29 6.84 -17.66
CA TYR A 199 11.90 6.86 -16.33
C TYR A 199 11.32 8.01 -15.50
N PHE A 200 11.19 7.79 -14.20
CA PHE A 200 10.80 8.82 -13.24
C PHE A 200 11.99 9.13 -12.32
N LEU A 201 12.45 10.39 -12.37
CA LEU A 201 13.37 10.93 -11.39
C LEU A 201 12.52 11.73 -10.40
N PRO A 202 12.36 11.28 -9.14
CA PRO A 202 11.71 12.09 -8.14
C PRO A 202 12.54 13.35 -7.94
N ASN A 203 11.99 14.51 -8.34
CA ASN A 203 12.54 15.77 -7.89
C ASN A 203 12.20 15.90 -6.41
N GLU A 204 13.20 15.78 -5.54
CA GLU A 204 13.10 16.29 -4.17
C GLU A 204 12.80 17.78 -4.27
N ASN A 205 11.56 18.17 -4.04
CA ASN A 205 11.13 19.47 -3.52
C ASN A 205 9.60 19.59 -3.65
N ASN A 206 8.87 18.86 -2.83
CA ASN A 206 7.62 19.42 -2.34
C ASN A 206 7.99 20.29 -1.15
N SER A 207 8.04 21.60 -1.37
CA SER A 207 8.07 22.58 -0.29
C SER A 207 7.00 22.16 0.72
N LYS A 208 7.41 21.77 1.94
CA LYS A 208 6.47 21.47 3.02
C LYS A 208 5.59 22.69 3.22
N GLU A 209 4.38 22.66 2.67
CA GLU A 209 3.33 23.58 3.06
C GLU A 209 3.19 23.48 4.59
N LYS A 210 2.81 24.58 5.25
CA LYS A 210 2.61 24.54 6.70
C LYS A 210 1.34 23.76 7.00
N TYR A 211 1.48 22.50 7.34
CA TYR A 211 0.38 21.65 7.80
C TYR A 211 0.18 21.81 9.31
N GLY A 212 -1.06 21.76 9.78
CA GLY A 212 -1.29 21.25 11.14
C GLY A 212 -1.25 19.73 11.10
N THR A 213 -1.14 19.03 12.23
CA THR A 213 -1.31 17.57 12.26
C THR A 213 -2.61 17.21 12.93
N ILE A 214 -3.23 16.10 12.52
CA ILE A 214 -4.35 15.47 13.21
C ILE A 214 -4.01 14.03 13.53
N LEU A 215 -4.15 13.65 14.80
CA LEU A 215 -3.91 12.30 15.29
C LEU A 215 -5.24 11.67 15.66
N PHE A 216 -5.46 10.44 15.21
CA PHE A 216 -6.63 9.64 15.57
C PHE A 216 -6.22 8.55 16.56
N SER A 217 -7.13 8.16 17.46
CA SER A 217 -6.85 7.10 18.44
C SER A 217 -6.72 5.69 17.83
N LYS A 218 -7.26 5.48 16.63
CA LYS A 218 -7.20 4.25 15.84
C LYS A 218 -6.99 4.61 14.37
N SER A 219 -6.45 3.67 13.61
CA SER A 219 -6.37 3.79 12.15
C SER A 219 -7.70 3.53 11.46
N ASP A 220 -8.54 2.67 12.03
CA ASP A 220 -9.79 2.20 11.43
C ASP A 220 -10.95 2.30 12.44
N TYR A 221 -12.10 2.77 11.98
CA TYR A 221 -13.34 2.88 12.78
C TYR A 221 -14.55 2.36 12.00
N HIS A 222 -15.39 1.60 12.69
CA HIS A 222 -16.67 1.16 12.17
C HIS A 222 -17.73 2.26 12.33
N ARG A 223 -18.28 2.73 11.22
CA ARG A 223 -19.20 3.88 11.16
C ARG A 223 -20.39 3.77 12.11
N ALA A 224 -21.01 2.59 12.22
CA ALA A 224 -22.23 2.42 13.00
C ALA A 224 -22.03 2.37 14.53
N PHE A 225 -20.83 2.00 15.03
CA PHE A 225 -20.65 1.61 16.43
C PHE A 225 -19.50 2.32 17.13
N ASP A 226 -18.52 2.81 16.38
CA ASP A 226 -17.38 3.49 16.96
C ASP A 226 -17.63 4.97 17.24
N THR A 227 -16.85 5.48 18.19
CA THR A 227 -16.62 6.90 18.35
C THR A 227 -15.16 7.22 18.04
N VAL A 228 -14.93 8.35 17.39
CA VAL A 228 -13.61 8.84 16.98
C VAL A 228 -13.11 9.85 18.01
N ASP A 229 -11.92 9.57 18.54
CA ASP A 229 -11.14 10.53 19.31
C ASP A 229 -10.04 11.08 18.40
N MET A 230 -9.89 12.39 18.39
CA MET A 230 -8.92 13.09 17.54
C MET A 230 -8.24 14.24 18.27
N GLU A 231 -6.96 14.44 17.98
CA GLU A 231 -6.14 15.52 18.50
C GLU A 231 -5.51 16.31 17.35
N ILE A 232 -5.82 17.59 17.28
CA ILE A 232 -5.27 18.52 16.28
C ILE A 232 -4.13 19.28 16.93
N CYS A 233 -2.96 19.30 16.29
CA CYS A 233 -1.80 20.07 16.70
C CYS A 233 -1.46 21.12 15.64
N LEU A 234 -1.58 22.39 16.00
CA LEU A 234 -1.24 23.51 15.15
C LEU A 234 0.25 23.86 15.28
N ASP A 235 0.94 24.07 14.15
CA ASP A 235 2.34 24.51 14.10
C ASP A 235 2.61 25.76 14.97
N LYS A 236 1.67 26.71 14.91
CA LYS A 236 1.77 28.01 15.56
C LYS A 236 0.66 28.22 16.56
N GLU A 237 0.97 28.92 17.63
CA GLU A 237 -0.04 29.32 18.62
C GLU A 237 -1.06 30.28 17.99
N PRO A 238 -2.36 30.03 18.19
CA PRO A 238 -3.41 30.97 17.79
C PRO A 238 -3.24 32.30 18.52
N LYS A 239 -3.23 33.40 17.78
CA LYS A 239 -3.06 34.76 18.33
C LYS A 239 -4.31 35.29 19.04
N LYS A 240 -5.49 34.77 18.69
CA LYS A 240 -6.80 35.11 19.25
C LYS A 240 -7.67 33.86 19.36
N SER A 241 -8.64 33.87 20.27
CA SER A 241 -9.68 32.84 20.27
C SER A 241 -10.67 33.11 19.15
N GLN A 242 -11.06 32.07 18.41
CA GLN A 242 -12.00 32.18 17.31
C GLN A 242 -12.70 30.84 17.04
N LYS A 243 -13.87 30.91 16.39
CA LYS A 243 -14.52 29.73 15.84
C LYS A 243 -13.79 29.26 14.59
N ALA A 244 -13.81 27.96 14.37
CA ALA A 244 -13.34 27.31 13.17
C ALA A 244 -14.25 26.12 12.83
N VAL A 245 -14.18 25.66 11.60
CA VAL A 245 -14.87 24.46 11.13
C VAL A 245 -13.80 23.45 10.73
N LEU A 246 -13.86 22.26 11.32
CA LEU A 246 -13.07 21.12 10.90
C LEU A 246 -13.86 20.38 9.80
N HIS A 247 -13.34 20.39 8.59
CA HIS A 247 -13.91 19.71 7.43
C HIS A 247 -13.29 18.33 7.26
N PHE A 248 -14.11 17.39 6.81
CA PHE A 248 -13.72 16.02 6.51
C PHE A 248 -14.05 15.71 5.06
N TYR A 249 -13.14 15.03 4.38
CA TYR A 249 -13.27 14.65 2.98
C TYR A 249 -12.87 13.20 2.79
N ASP A 250 -13.50 12.53 1.84
CA ASP A 250 -13.14 11.17 1.41
C ASP A 250 -12.17 11.23 0.23
N THR A 251 -10.88 11.00 0.47
CA THR A 251 -9.86 11.06 -0.60
C THR A 251 -10.07 9.98 -1.65
N HIS A 252 -10.63 8.85 -1.25
CA HIS A 252 -10.98 7.71 -2.10
C HIS A 252 -12.15 8.01 -3.05
N ASN A 253 -12.87 9.08 -2.77
CA ASN A 253 -14.05 9.51 -3.52
C ASN A 253 -13.87 10.91 -4.10
N LYS A 254 -12.74 11.18 -4.75
CA LYS A 254 -12.49 12.48 -5.39
C LYS A 254 -12.59 13.67 -4.41
N ASN A 255 -12.24 13.45 -3.13
CA ASN A 255 -12.37 14.44 -2.05
C ASN A 255 -13.80 14.96 -1.83
N GLU A 256 -14.81 14.11 -2.06
CA GLU A 256 -16.18 14.42 -1.64
C GLU A 256 -16.26 14.71 -0.14
N ARG A 257 -17.10 15.66 0.26
CA ARG A 257 -17.26 16.01 1.68
C ARG A 257 -17.81 14.80 2.43
N ALA A 258 -17.25 14.52 3.60
CA ALA A 258 -17.65 13.41 4.47
C ALA A 258 -18.22 13.89 5.81
N GLY A 259 -18.08 15.17 6.16
CA GLY A 259 -18.59 15.72 7.41
C GLY A 259 -17.99 17.08 7.75
N ASN A 260 -18.46 17.68 8.86
CA ASN A 260 -17.78 18.78 9.51
C ASN A 260 -18.14 18.90 10.99
N ILE A 261 -17.27 19.56 11.75
CA ILE A 261 -17.46 19.86 13.17
C ILE A 261 -17.12 21.34 13.40
N GLU A 262 -18.02 22.09 14.04
CA GLU A 262 -17.69 23.41 14.55
C GLU A 262 -16.86 23.29 15.84
N ILE A 263 -15.73 23.99 15.90
CA ILE A 263 -14.84 23.98 17.06
C ILE A 263 -14.43 25.39 17.48
N GLU A 264 -14.00 25.53 18.72
CA GLU A 264 -13.38 26.76 19.23
C GLU A 264 -11.87 26.58 19.33
N VAL A 265 -11.13 27.42 18.61
CA VAL A 265 -9.67 27.48 18.71
C VAL A 265 -9.30 28.57 19.70
N LYS A 266 -8.66 28.20 20.82
CA LYS A 266 -8.36 29.14 21.92
C LYS A 266 -6.98 29.79 21.75
N LYS A 267 -6.89 31.07 22.11
CA LYS A 267 -5.62 31.83 22.12
C LYS A 267 -4.53 31.07 22.90
N GLY A 268 -3.34 30.92 22.31
CA GLY A 268 -2.18 30.27 22.95
C GLY A 268 -2.30 28.76 23.12
N LYS A 269 -3.36 28.11 22.62
CA LYS A 269 -3.53 26.66 22.66
C LYS A 269 -3.25 26.08 21.27
N LYS A 270 -2.12 25.37 21.13
CA LYS A 270 -1.77 24.67 19.89
C LYS A 270 -2.56 23.38 19.69
N THR A 271 -2.99 22.75 20.77
CA THR A 271 -3.65 21.46 20.74
C THR A 271 -5.14 21.60 20.98
N ILE A 272 -5.93 20.91 20.16
CA ILE A 272 -7.39 20.83 20.28
C ILE A 272 -7.76 19.34 20.31
N THR A 273 -8.45 18.91 21.35
CA THR A 273 -8.86 17.51 21.52
C THR A 273 -10.38 17.41 21.35
N ILE A 274 -10.82 16.46 20.54
CA ILE A 274 -12.22 16.09 20.36
C ILE A 274 -12.34 14.62 20.75
N GLN A 275 -13.25 14.30 21.66
CA GLN A 275 -13.44 12.95 22.16
C GLN A 275 -14.86 12.46 21.90
N LYS A 276 -14.97 11.16 21.66
CA LYS A 276 -16.21 10.42 21.48
C LYS A 276 -17.11 10.98 20.38
N TYR A 277 -16.51 11.48 19.29
CA TYR A 277 -17.30 11.94 18.14
C TYR A 277 -17.93 10.74 17.42
N PRO A 278 -19.27 10.64 17.29
CA PRO A 278 -19.88 9.47 16.67
C PRO A 278 -19.42 9.28 15.22
N ALA A 279 -18.87 8.10 14.89
CA ALA A 279 -18.44 7.82 13.51
C ALA A 279 -19.62 7.85 12.52
N ALA A 280 -20.85 7.63 13.00
CA ALA A 280 -22.08 7.71 12.22
C ALA A 280 -22.36 9.09 11.62
N ASN A 281 -21.69 10.14 12.12
CA ASN A 281 -21.81 11.48 11.57
C ASN A 281 -21.00 11.67 10.28
N PHE A 282 -20.09 10.74 9.96
CA PHE A 282 -19.41 10.74 8.66
C PHE A 282 -20.31 10.11 7.60
N PHE A 283 -20.57 10.84 6.52
CA PHE A 283 -21.39 10.35 5.41
C PHE A 283 -20.54 9.93 4.22
N ILE A 284 -21.06 8.98 3.44
CA ILE A 284 -20.43 8.46 2.23
C ILE A 284 -21.20 9.00 1.03
N SER A 285 -20.55 9.80 0.18
CA SER A 285 -21.14 10.28 -1.07
C SER A 285 -21.26 9.13 -2.08
N LYS A 286 -22.44 8.95 -2.67
CA LYS A 286 -22.71 7.88 -3.64
C LYS A 286 -22.36 8.30 -5.07
N THR A 287 -21.07 8.35 -5.38
CA THR A 287 -20.55 8.66 -6.72
C THR A 287 -20.42 7.40 -7.58
N ASP A 288 -20.09 7.56 -8.86
CA ASP A 288 -19.77 6.44 -9.74
C ASP A 288 -18.59 5.61 -9.21
N ASN A 289 -17.53 6.25 -8.69
CA ASN A 289 -16.40 5.54 -8.09
C ASN A 289 -16.86 4.68 -6.90
N TYR A 290 -17.69 5.25 -6.02
CA TYR A 290 -18.28 4.49 -4.90
C TYR A 290 -19.03 3.25 -5.39
N TYR A 291 -19.90 3.38 -6.39
CA TYR A 291 -20.66 2.25 -6.91
C TYR A 291 -19.78 1.21 -7.61
N THR A 292 -18.79 1.63 -8.39
CA THR A 292 -17.86 0.70 -9.05
C THR A 292 -17.05 -0.08 -8.02
N ILE A 293 -16.58 0.58 -6.95
CA ILE A 293 -15.84 -0.07 -5.87
C ILE A 293 -16.74 -1.03 -5.10
N ILE A 294 -17.95 -0.62 -4.72
CA ILE A 294 -18.91 -1.54 -4.06
C ILE A 294 -19.22 -2.76 -4.95
N ASN A 295 -19.41 -2.57 -6.25
CA ASN A 295 -19.75 -3.66 -7.16
C ASN A 295 -18.60 -4.65 -7.36
N GLU A 296 -17.35 -4.18 -7.46
CA GLU A 296 -16.19 -5.06 -7.69
C GLU A 296 -15.55 -5.57 -6.39
N CYS A 297 -15.61 -4.78 -5.32
CA CYS A 297 -14.96 -5.06 -4.05
C CYS A 297 -15.90 -5.60 -2.97
N SER A 298 -17.19 -5.25 -3.02
CA SER A 298 -18.20 -5.53 -1.99
C SER A 298 -17.92 -4.88 -0.64
N ASP A 299 -17.00 -3.92 -0.60
CA ASP A 299 -16.67 -3.11 0.56
C ASP A 299 -16.31 -1.69 0.12
N TYR A 300 -16.39 -0.74 1.05
CA TYR A 300 -15.95 0.63 0.81
C TYR A 300 -15.43 1.27 2.09
N TRP A 301 -14.26 1.88 1.99
CA TRP A 301 -13.54 2.52 3.08
C TRP A 301 -13.32 3.98 2.73
N ILE A 302 -13.86 4.89 3.54
CA ILE A 302 -13.52 6.31 3.47
C ILE A 302 -12.12 6.48 4.02
N LYS A 303 -11.24 7.17 3.29
CA LYS A 303 -9.98 7.69 3.84
C LYS A 303 -10.16 9.16 4.18
N LEU A 304 -10.24 9.45 5.47
CA LEU A 304 -10.55 10.80 5.95
C LEU A 304 -9.35 11.72 5.86
N ARG A 305 -9.45 12.72 4.98
CA ARG A 305 -8.58 13.91 4.99
C ARG A 305 -9.29 15.05 5.71
N CYS A 306 -8.53 15.80 6.50
CA CYS A 306 -9.06 16.90 7.29
C CYS A 306 -8.50 18.26 6.88
N GLU A 307 -9.30 19.30 7.05
CA GLU A 307 -8.93 20.69 6.83
C GLU A 307 -9.62 21.57 7.88
N LEU A 308 -8.89 22.52 8.44
CA LEU A 308 -9.41 23.47 9.41
C LEU A 308 -9.66 24.83 8.74
N GLU A 309 -10.90 25.29 8.72
CA GLU A 309 -11.30 26.58 8.16
C GLU A 309 -11.63 27.58 9.28
N PHE A 310 -11.00 28.75 9.28
CA PHE A 310 -11.30 29.84 10.20
C PHE A 310 -12.38 30.78 9.66
N SER A 311 -13.01 31.54 10.54
CA SER A 311 -14.06 32.51 10.17
C SER A 311 -13.64 33.59 9.17
N ASP A 312 -12.33 33.82 9.00
CA ASP A 312 -11.80 34.76 8.00
C ASP A 312 -11.53 34.10 6.64
N GLY A 313 -11.92 32.84 6.46
CA GLY A 313 -11.73 32.05 5.24
C GLY A 313 -10.35 31.40 5.13
N THR A 314 -9.45 31.61 6.09
CA THR A 314 -8.14 30.94 6.08
C THR A 314 -8.34 29.44 6.33
N THR A 315 -7.80 28.61 5.46
CA THR A 315 -7.77 27.16 5.65
C THR A 315 -6.36 26.67 6.03
N ILE A 316 -6.32 25.61 6.85
CA ILE A 316 -5.10 24.87 7.18
C ILE A 316 -5.35 23.39 6.87
N PRO A 317 -4.67 22.80 5.88
CA PRO A 317 -4.71 21.35 5.69
C PRO A 317 -4.07 20.65 6.89
N LEU A 318 -4.68 19.54 7.32
CA LEU A 318 -4.17 18.74 8.44
C LEU A 318 -3.54 17.44 7.92
N GLU A 319 -2.29 17.20 8.28
CA GLU A 319 -1.57 15.96 8.01
C GLU A 319 -2.00 14.87 8.99
N GLY A 320 -2.39 13.72 8.45
CA GLY A 320 -2.98 12.61 9.21
C GLY A 320 -4.31 12.19 8.61
N PHE A 321 -4.64 10.91 8.78
CA PHE A 321 -5.89 10.31 8.29
C PHE A 321 -6.29 9.15 9.19
N CYS A 322 -7.56 8.75 9.08
CA CYS A 322 -8.04 7.46 9.53
C CYS A 322 -9.03 6.94 8.50
N TYR A 323 -9.43 5.68 8.64
CA TYR A 323 -10.45 5.08 7.80
C TYR A 323 -11.76 4.90 8.54
N ILE A 324 -12.84 5.23 7.84
CA ILE A 324 -14.20 4.93 8.27
C ILE A 324 -14.80 3.94 7.29
N TYR A 325 -15.32 2.83 7.80
CA TYR A 325 -15.98 1.82 6.98
C TYR A 325 -17.35 1.47 7.54
N GLU A 326 -18.19 0.91 6.68
CA GLU A 326 -19.48 0.32 7.05
C GLU A 326 -19.49 -1.09 6.46
N GLU A 327 -19.72 -2.11 7.30
CA GLU A 327 -19.95 -3.45 6.78
C GLU A 327 -21.16 -3.43 5.83
N PRO A 328 -21.07 -4.09 4.66
CA PRO A 328 -22.25 -4.26 3.83
C PRO A 328 -23.35 -4.92 4.67
N ILE A 329 -24.55 -4.33 4.68
CA ILE A 329 -25.71 -4.92 5.33
C ILE A 329 -25.87 -6.33 4.73
N PRO A 330 -25.80 -7.41 5.52
CA PRO A 330 -26.01 -8.76 4.98
C PRO A 330 -27.37 -8.80 4.28
N ASP A 331 -27.41 -9.31 3.04
CA ASP A 331 -28.63 -9.44 2.22
C ASP A 331 -29.78 -10.18 2.92
N SER A 332 -29.52 -10.81 4.09
CA SER A 332 -30.53 -11.46 4.92
C SER A 332 -31.37 -10.52 5.80
N ILE A 333 -31.19 -9.20 5.71
CA ILE A 333 -32.00 -8.22 6.47
C ILE A 333 -32.50 -7.12 5.53
N SER A 334 -33.51 -7.45 4.71
CA SER A 334 -34.33 -6.47 3.98
C SER A 334 -35.82 -6.72 4.22
#